data_AF-A0A964ALK5-F1
#
_entry.id   AF-A0A964ALK5-F1
#
_cell.length_a   1.000
_cell.length_b   1.000
_cell.length_c   1.000
_cell.angle_alpha   90.00
_cell.angle_beta   90.00
_cell.angle_gamma   90.00
#
_symmetry.space_group_name_H-M   'P 1'
#
loop_
_entity.id
_entity.type
_entity.pdbx_description
1 polymer ?
#
loop_
_entity_poly.entity_id
_entity_poly.type
_entity_poly.pdbx_seq_one_letter_code
_entity_poly.pdbx_strand_id
1 'polypeptide(L)'
;MYRCYASGVVVPAKRPAHKVIIQVRRKEYPFRRKAVPVRIPGKKNKVLRDDPGGVGFEPVREVLMCETAALAFNEAITSHPSGVEALTDPATVQQFLKAAKDAVNAY
;
A
#
# COMPACT_ATOMS: atom_id res chain seq x y z
N MET A 1 21.59 3.26 3.69
CA MET A 1 21.22 3.17 5.12
C MET A 1 19.97 4.02 5.30
N TYR A 2 19.01 3.58 6.10
CA TYR A 2 17.77 4.34 6.36
C TYR A 2 17.21 3.98 7.73
N ARG A 3 16.35 4.82 8.30
CA ARG A 3 15.64 4.51 9.55
C ARG A 3 14.30 3.86 9.22
N CYS A 4 14.05 2.67 9.76
CA CYS A 4 12.74 2.01 9.65
C CYS A 4 11.68 2.86 10.36
N TYR A 5 10.56 3.14 9.69
CA TYR A 5 9.51 3.98 10.25
C TYR A 5 8.82 3.34 11.47
N ALA A 6 8.54 2.03 11.41
CA ALA A 6 7.82 1.32 12.48
C ALA A 6 8.71 1.04 13.71
N SER A 7 9.88 0.41 13.51
CA SER A 7 10.75 0.01 14.63
C SER A 7 11.75 1.08 15.06
N GLY A 8 12.05 2.06 14.21
CA GLY A 8 13.06 3.09 14.47
C GLY A 8 14.51 2.61 14.31
N VAL A 9 14.75 1.34 14.00
CA VAL A 9 16.11 0.78 13.79
C VAL A 9 16.73 1.38 12.52
N VAL A 10 18.05 1.61 12.58
CA VAL A 10 18.84 2.03 11.42
C VAL A 10 19.25 0.80 10.61
N VAL A 11 18.70 0.67 9.42
CA VAL A 11 18.95 -0.46 8.52
C VAL A 11 20.23 -0.19 7.72
N PRO A 12 21.20 -1.13 7.71
CA PRO A 12 22.49 -0.93 7.06
C PRO A 12 22.37 -0.79 5.54
N ALA A 13 23.45 -0.34 4.89
CA ALA A 13 23.52 -0.33 3.43
C ALA A 13 23.37 -1.76 2.85
N LYS A 14 22.93 -1.86 1.59
CA LYS A 14 22.70 -3.13 0.87
C LYS A 14 21.58 -4.03 1.44
N ARG A 15 20.76 -3.53 2.37
CA ARG A 15 19.48 -4.15 2.73
C ARG A 15 18.33 -3.40 2.04
N PRO A 16 17.33 -4.12 1.48
CA PRO A 16 16.25 -3.49 0.74
C PRO A 16 15.37 -2.64 1.64
N ALA A 17 14.95 -1.47 1.14
CA ALA A 17 13.94 -0.66 1.77
C ALA A 17 12.57 -1.00 1.18
N HIS A 18 11.60 -1.32 2.04
CA HIS A 18 10.24 -1.64 1.61
C HIS A 18 9.37 -0.41 1.76
N LYS A 19 8.78 0.05 0.65
CA LYS A 19 7.82 1.15 0.64
C LYS A 19 6.43 0.61 0.98
N VAL A 20 5.86 1.08 2.08
CA VAL A 20 4.59 0.59 2.62
C VAL A 20 3.60 1.74 2.71
N ILE A 21 2.38 1.52 2.23
CA ILE A 21 1.26 2.46 2.35
C ILE A 21 0.68 2.30 3.75
N ILE A 22 0.69 3.37 4.54
CA ILE A 22 0.17 3.36 5.92
C ILE A 22 -1.12 4.15 6.08
N GLN A 23 -1.52 4.91 5.06
CA GLN A 23 -2.75 5.67 5.10
C GLN A 23 -3.34 5.75 3.70
N VAL A 24 -4.63 5.51 3.61
CA VAL A 24 -5.42 5.69 2.39
C VAL A 24 -6.59 6.61 2.67
N ARG A 25 -7.15 7.19 1.61
CA ARG A 25 -8.44 7.88 1.66
C ARG A 25 -9.38 7.30 0.63
N ARG A 26 -10.68 7.33 0.92
CA ARG A 26 -11.72 7.03 -0.06
C ARG A 26 -11.70 8.10 -1.15
N LYS A 27 -11.74 7.67 -2.41
CA LYS A 27 -11.71 8.55 -3.58
C LYS A 27 -12.75 8.08 -4.59
N GLU A 28 -13.55 9.03 -5.05
CA GLU A 28 -14.39 8.87 -6.23
C GLU A 28 -13.60 9.29 -7.48
N TYR A 29 -13.54 8.37 -8.44
CA TYR A 29 -12.89 8.54 -9.73
C TYR A 29 -13.97 8.83 -10.77
N PRO A 30 -13.88 9.95 -11.50
CA PRO A 30 -14.89 10.30 -12.50
C PRO A 30 -14.78 9.39 -13.72
N PHE A 31 -15.85 9.37 -14.52
CA PHE A 31 -15.83 8.80 -15.87
C PHE A 31 -14.72 9.45 -16.71
N ARG A 32 -13.97 8.63 -17.46
CA ARG A 32 -12.95 9.12 -18.41
C ARG A 32 -13.11 8.46 -19.77
N ARG A 33 -13.37 9.28 -20.78
CA ARG A 33 -13.50 8.80 -22.17
C ARG A 33 -12.15 8.36 -22.74
N LYS A 34 -12.10 7.23 -23.45
CA LYS A 34 -10.92 6.68 -24.14
C LYS A 34 -9.65 6.62 -23.27
N ALA A 35 -9.79 6.23 -22.00
CA ALA A 35 -8.69 6.26 -21.03
C ALA A 35 -7.95 4.92 -20.88
N VAL A 36 -8.60 3.78 -21.12
CA VAL A 36 -8.02 2.44 -20.86
C VAL A 36 -7.51 1.81 -22.14
N PRO A 37 -6.19 1.58 -22.30
CA PRO A 37 -5.65 0.90 -23.47
C PRO A 37 -5.87 -0.61 -23.37
N VAL A 38 -6.73 -1.15 -24.23
CA VAL A 38 -7.06 -2.58 -24.28
C VAL A 38 -6.47 -3.21 -25.54
N ARG A 39 -5.81 -4.36 -25.37
CA ARG A 39 -5.33 -5.18 -26.49
C ARG A 39 -6.47 -6.10 -26.93
N ILE A 40 -6.90 -5.95 -28.18
CA ILE A 40 -7.92 -6.81 -28.77
C ILE A 40 -7.21 -7.82 -29.68
N PRO A 41 -7.43 -9.14 -29.51
CA PRO A 41 -6.87 -10.15 -30.40
C PRO A 41 -7.17 -9.84 -31.87
N GLY A 42 -6.18 -10.01 -32.76
CA GLY A 42 -6.31 -9.71 -34.19
C GLY A 42 -6.17 -8.24 -34.58
N LYS A 43 -6.09 -7.30 -33.64
CA LYS A 43 -5.79 -5.88 -33.94
C LYS A 43 -4.33 -5.54 -33.65
N LYS A 44 -3.68 -4.85 -34.60
CA LYS A 44 -2.29 -4.41 -34.49
C LYS A 44 -2.10 -3.29 -33.45
N ASN A 45 -3.09 -2.40 -33.33
CA ASN A 45 -3.05 -1.25 -32.42
C ASN A 45 -3.94 -1.47 -31.19
N LYS A 46 -3.53 -0.88 -30.05
CA LYS A 46 -4.36 -0.84 -28.84
C LYS A 46 -5.60 0.01 -29.12
N VAL A 47 -6.75 -0.45 -28.63
CA VAL A 47 -8.00 0.33 -28.68
C VAL A 47 -8.21 0.96 -27.31
N LEU A 48 -8.54 2.25 -27.30
CA LEU A 48 -8.86 2.96 -26.07
C LEU A 48 -10.33 2.75 -25.72
N ARG A 49 -10.61 2.19 -24.54
CA ARG A 49 -11.95 2.06 -23.96
C ARG A 49 -12.20 3.18 -22.95
N ASP A 50 -13.47 3.49 -22.75
CA ASP A 50 -13.90 4.39 -21.69
C ASP A 50 -13.68 3.73 -20.33
N ASP A 51 -13.25 4.53 -19.37
CA ASP A 51 -13.16 4.18 -17.96
C ASP A 51 -14.45 4.67 -17.28
N PRO A 52 -15.31 3.79 -16.75
CA PRO A 52 -16.53 4.21 -16.08
C PRO A 52 -16.27 5.04 -14.82
N GLY A 53 -15.05 5.02 -14.28
CA GLY A 53 -14.77 5.55 -12.97
C GLY A 53 -15.31 4.62 -11.87
N GLY A 54 -15.52 5.16 -10.68
CA GLY A 54 -16.03 4.42 -9.54
C GLY A 54 -15.44 4.88 -8.21
N VAL A 55 -15.67 4.12 -7.15
CA VAL A 55 -15.17 4.43 -5.81
C VAL A 55 -14.06 3.47 -5.45
N GLY A 56 -12.95 4.00 -4.96
CA GLY A 56 -11.82 3.21 -4.49
C GLY A 56 -11.03 3.92 -3.40
N PHE A 57 -9.80 3.48 -3.19
CA PHE A 57 -8.87 4.07 -2.24
C PHE A 57 -7.68 4.68 -2.96
N GLU A 58 -7.19 5.80 -2.44
CA GLU A 58 -5.99 6.47 -2.92
C GLU A 58 -4.94 6.48 -1.80
N PRO A 59 -3.67 6.10 -2.06
CA PRO A 59 -2.60 6.22 -1.09
C PRO A 59 -2.38 7.68 -0.69
N VAL A 60 -2.41 7.97 0.61
CA VAL A 60 -2.17 9.31 1.16
C VAL A 60 -0.79 9.40 1.76
N ARG A 61 -0.32 8.32 2.39
CA ARG A 61 0.96 8.29 3.08
C ARG A 61 1.67 6.97 2.89
N GLU A 62 2.95 7.08 2.55
CA GLU A 62 3.86 5.97 2.37
C GLU A 62 5.09 6.17 3.25
N VAL A 63 5.66 5.07 3.75
CA VAL A 63 6.86 5.09 4.59
C VAL A 63 7.82 3.97 4.20
N LEU A 64 9.09 4.10 4.61
CA LEU A 64 10.08 3.04 4.44
C LEU A 64 10.15 2.17 5.71
N MET A 65 10.13 0.85 5.51
CA MET A 65 10.26 -0.13 6.59
C MET A 65 11.39 -1.12 6.28
N CYS A 66 11.94 -1.74 7.33
CA CYS A 66 12.72 -2.97 7.17
C CYS A 66 11.83 -4.13 6.76
N GLU A 67 12.44 -5.17 6.19
CA GLU A 67 11.77 -6.38 5.71
C GLU A 67 10.80 -6.97 6.76
N THR A 68 11.29 -7.21 7.98
CA THR A 68 10.49 -7.78 9.08
C THR A 68 9.28 -6.93 9.44
N ALA A 69 9.46 -5.61 9.60
CA ALA A 69 8.36 -4.70 9.91
C ALA A 69 7.35 -4.62 8.76
N ALA A 70 7.82 -4.60 7.51
CA ALA A 70 6.95 -4.53 6.34
C ALA A 70 6.08 -5.79 6.20
N LEU A 71 6.66 -6.97 6.42
CA LEU A 71 5.93 -8.24 6.40
C LEU A 71 4.85 -8.28 7.47
N ALA A 72 5.21 -7.99 8.73
CA ALA A 72 4.27 -7.97 9.84
C ALA A 72 3.14 -6.94 9.65
N PHE A 73 3.44 -5.76 9.10
CA PHE A 73 2.42 -4.76 8.79
C PHE A 73 1.45 -5.24 7.70
N ASN A 74 1.96 -5.83 6.61
CA ASN A 74 1.13 -6.35 5.52
C ASN A 74 0.30 -7.56 5.95
N GLU A 75 0.85 -8.41 6.82
CA GLU A 75 0.12 -9.52 7.42
C GLU A 75 -1.02 -9.01 8.30
N ALA A 76 -0.78 -7.99 9.14
CA ALA A 76 -1.81 -7.34 9.94
C ALA A 76 -2.94 -6.75 9.09
N ILE A 77 -2.62 -6.13 7.94
CA ILE A 77 -3.64 -5.65 7.00
C ILE A 77 -4.43 -6.82 6.41
N THR A 78 -3.74 -7.84 5.92
CA THR A 78 -4.37 -8.96 5.18
C THR A 78 -5.26 -9.82 6.11
N SER A 79 -4.89 -9.91 7.38
CA SER A 79 -5.66 -10.62 8.41
C SER A 79 -6.80 -9.78 9.02
N HIS A 80 -6.79 -8.46 8.85
CA HIS A 80 -7.86 -7.61 9.36
C HIS A 80 -9.12 -7.71 8.47
N PRO A 81 -10.34 -7.85 9.04
CA PRO A 81 -11.57 -8.03 8.25
C PRO A 81 -11.83 -6.93 7.20
N SER A 82 -11.44 -5.69 7.51
CA SER A 82 -11.60 -4.53 6.61
C SER A 82 -10.47 -4.38 5.60
N GLY A 83 -9.41 -5.20 5.64
CA GLY A 83 -8.28 -5.13 4.73
C GLY A 83 -7.70 -3.71 4.58
N VAL A 84 -7.59 -3.24 3.33
CA VAL A 84 -7.04 -1.91 3.00
C VAL A 84 -7.89 -0.76 3.55
N GLU A 85 -9.20 -0.95 3.73
CA GLU A 85 -10.08 0.10 4.28
C GLU A 85 -9.72 0.46 5.72
N ALA A 86 -9.13 -0.49 6.47
CA ALA A 86 -8.60 -0.25 7.81
C ALA A 86 -7.55 0.87 7.85
N LEU A 87 -6.86 1.14 6.72
CA LEU A 87 -5.86 2.20 6.60
C LEU A 87 -6.47 3.61 6.51
N THR A 88 -7.79 3.73 6.50
CA THR A 88 -8.48 5.02 6.62
C THR A 88 -8.58 5.50 8.07
N ASP A 89 -8.53 4.58 9.04
CA ASP A 89 -8.59 4.87 10.47
C ASP A 89 -7.19 4.97 11.10
N PRO A 90 -6.78 6.16 11.59
CA PRO A 90 -5.48 6.33 12.23
C PRO A 90 -5.25 5.42 13.43
N ALA A 91 -6.29 5.07 14.21
CA ALA A 91 -6.12 4.23 15.39
C ALA A 91 -5.74 2.79 14.99
N THR A 92 -6.44 2.23 14.02
CA THR A 92 -6.13 0.91 13.46
C THR A 92 -4.74 0.88 12.82
N VAL A 93 -4.34 1.93 12.09
CA VAL A 93 -2.98 2.06 11.56
C VAL A 93 -1.92 2.02 12.67
N GLN A 94 -2.16 2.69 13.80
CA GLN A 94 -1.22 2.63 14.94
C GLN A 94 -1.11 1.23 15.54
N GLN A 95 -2.20 0.45 15.56
CA GLN A 95 -2.15 -0.94 16.01
C GLN A 95 -1.29 -1.80 15.07
N PHE A 96 -1.44 -1.63 13.76
CA PHE A 96 -0.60 -2.35 12.78
C PHE A 96 0.88 -1.94 12.88
N LEU A 97 1.16 -0.64 13.07
CA LEU A 97 2.52 -0.14 13.29
C LEU A 97 3.14 -0.70 14.58
N LYS A 98 2.33 -0.85 15.63
CA LYS A 98 2.76 -1.48 16.88
C LYS A 98 3.11 -2.95 16.65
N ALA A 99 2.25 -3.71 15.97
CA ALA A 99 2.52 -5.11 15.63
C ALA A 99 3.81 -5.25 14.80
N ALA A 100 4.02 -4.38 13.82
CA ALA A 100 5.22 -4.33 13.01
C ALA A 100 6.49 -4.02 13.82
N LYS A 101 6.39 -3.13 14.82
CA LYS A 101 7.47 -2.84 15.75
C LYS A 101 7.78 -4.03 16.66
N ASP A 102 6.74 -4.64 17.23
CA ASP A 102 6.87 -5.79 18.13
C ASP A 102 7.52 -6.99 17.42
N ALA A 103 7.17 -7.21 16.14
CA ALA A 103 7.79 -8.24 15.31
C ALA A 103 9.30 -8.03 15.13
N VAL A 104 9.77 -6.79 15.01
CA VAL A 104 11.22 -6.53 14.92
C VAL A 104 11.92 -6.78 16.26
N ASN A 105 11.27 -6.48 17.38
CA ASN A 105 11.87 -6.67 18.72
C ASN A 105 11.91 -8.13 19.18
N ALA A 106 11.15 -9.01 18.54
CA ALA A 106 11.14 -10.44 18.82
C ALA A 106 12.32 -11.20 18.18
N TYR A 107 13.11 -10.52 17.32
CA TYR A 107 14.33 -11.03 16.67
C TYR A 107 15.57 -10.30 17.17
#